data_AF-Q8ZKF3-F1
#
_entry.id   AF-Q8ZKF3-F1
#
_cell.length_a   1.000
_cell.length_b   1.000
_cell.length_c   1.000
_cell.angle_alpha   90.00
_cell.angle_beta   90.00
_cell.angle_gamma   90.00
#
_symmetry.space_group_name_H-M   'P 1'
#
loop_
_entity.id
_entity.type
_entity.pdbx_description
1 polymer ?
#
loop_
_entity_poly.entity_id
_entity_poly.type
_entity_poly.pdbx_seq_one_letter_code
_entity_poly.pdbx_strand_id
1 'polypeptide(L)'
;MSCTRRQFITRVGALAAVSGMAGRVVANTLNINGVRYGMVHDESLCIGCTACMDACREVNTVPEGVSRLTIIRSEPQGTFPDVKYRFFRHSCQHCDHAPCVDVCPTGASFRDAASGIVDVNPDLCVGCQYCIAACPYRVRFIHPVSKTADKCDFCRKTNLKAGKQPACVESCPTKALTFGNLDDPNSDISRLLRQKTTYRYKLALGTKPKVYRVPFNYGEVSQ
;
A
#
# COMPACT_ATOMS: atom_id res chain seq x y z
N MET A 1 27.45 48.82 15.53
CA MET A 1 28.28 47.77 14.91
C MET A 1 27.46 47.07 13.84
N SER A 2 27.67 47.41 12.56
CA SER A 2 26.90 46.84 11.44
C SER A 2 27.49 45.49 11.02
N CYS A 3 26.83 44.40 11.38
CA CYS A 3 27.20 43.08 10.88
C CYS A 3 26.62 42.93 9.47
N THR A 4 27.47 42.69 8.48
CA THR A 4 27.02 42.56 7.08
C THR A 4 26.29 41.23 6.87
N ARG A 5 25.33 41.21 5.95
CA ARG A 5 24.48 40.03 5.64
C ARG A 5 25.31 38.75 5.37
N ARG A 6 26.49 38.88 4.78
CA ARG A 6 27.43 37.76 4.56
C ARG A 6 27.97 37.19 5.86
N GLN A 7 28.40 38.04 6.79
CA GLN A 7 28.93 37.61 8.09
C GLN A 7 27.86 36.93 8.95
N PHE A 8 26.59 37.33 8.82
CA PHE A 8 25.49 36.64 9.49
C PHE A 8 25.33 35.20 9.00
N ILE A 9 25.34 34.97 7.68
CA ILE A 9 25.21 33.63 7.10
C ILE A 9 26.40 32.73 7.49
N THR A 10 27.63 33.27 7.51
CA THR A 10 28.80 32.48 7.91
C THR A 10 28.77 32.09 9.39
N ARG A 11 28.29 32.98 10.27
CA ARG A 11 28.16 32.70 11.71
C ARG A 11 27.04 31.71 12.02
N VAL A 12 25.92 31.78 11.30
CA VAL A 12 24.82 30.80 11.42
C VAL A 12 25.25 29.43 10.89
N GLY A 13 26.00 29.37 9.78
CA GLY A 13 26.55 28.12 9.25
C GLY A 13 27.55 27.44 10.18
N ALA A 14 28.40 28.21 10.87
CA ALA A 14 29.35 27.67 11.85
C ALA A 14 28.69 27.16 13.13
N LEU A 15 27.57 27.75 13.57
CA LEU A 15 26.80 27.28 14.72
C LEU A 15 25.97 26.02 14.38
N ALA A 16 25.49 25.88 13.15
CA ALA A 16 24.75 24.69 12.72
C ALA A 16 25.64 23.44 12.57
N ALA A 17 26.96 23.60 12.42
CA ALA A 17 27.89 22.50 12.21
C ALA A 17 28.32 21.76 13.50
N VAL A 18 28.05 22.30 14.69
CA VAL A 18 28.59 21.76 15.97
C VAL A 18 27.57 20.95 16.78
N SER A 19 26.28 20.94 16.40
CA SER A 19 25.27 20.05 16.99
C SER A 19 25.10 18.76 16.16
N GLY A 20 26.21 18.07 15.92
CA GLY A 20 26.22 16.73 15.35
C GLY A 20 25.87 15.68 16.41
N MET A 21 24.61 15.63 16.86
CA MET A 21 24.11 14.40 17.48
C MET A 21 23.75 13.44 16.36
N ALA A 22 24.63 12.46 16.14
CA ALA A 22 24.31 11.23 15.45
C ALA A 22 23.25 10.45 16.25
N GLY A 23 22.01 10.95 16.22
CA GLY A 23 20.85 10.19 16.65
C GLY A 23 20.72 9.01 15.69
N ARG A 24 20.98 7.80 16.20
CA ARG A 24 20.51 6.58 15.55
C ARG A 24 19.03 6.80 15.26
N VAL A 25 18.67 6.90 13.98
CA VAL A 25 17.27 6.76 13.57
C VAL A 25 16.92 5.31 13.83
N VAL A 26 16.56 5.01 15.07
CA VAL A 26 15.85 3.78 15.42
C VAL A 26 14.58 3.88 14.60
N ALA A 27 14.44 3.01 13.60
CA ALA A 27 13.24 2.92 12.82
C ALA A 27 12.10 2.72 13.82
N ASN A 28 11.26 3.74 14.04
CA ASN A 28 10.03 3.62 14.81
C ASN A 28 9.23 2.47 14.19
N THR A 29 9.31 1.30 14.82
CA THR A 29 8.35 0.23 14.66
C THR A 29 7.03 0.85 15.11
N LEU A 30 6.09 0.97 14.17
CA LEU A 30 4.75 1.46 14.50
C LEU A 30 4.20 0.57 15.62
N ASN A 31 3.88 1.17 16.76
CA ASN A 31 3.32 0.46 17.88
C ASN A 31 1.84 0.17 17.57
N ILE A 32 1.59 -0.92 16.85
CA ILE A 32 0.25 -1.41 16.54
C ILE A 32 -0.13 -2.31 17.73
N ASN A 33 -1.07 -1.86 18.57
CA ASN A 33 -1.51 -2.58 19.77
C ASN A 33 -2.37 -3.83 19.44
N GLY A 34 -2.24 -4.37 18.23
CA GLY A 34 -3.07 -5.45 17.72
C GLY A 34 -2.41 -6.15 16.54
N VAL A 35 -3.16 -6.32 15.45
CA VAL A 35 -2.74 -7.15 14.31
C VAL A 35 -2.13 -6.30 13.22
N ARG A 36 -0.91 -6.58 12.76
CA ARG A 36 -0.34 -5.88 11.60
C ARG A 36 -0.65 -6.64 10.31
N TYR A 37 -1.75 -6.27 9.63
CA TYR A 37 -2.15 -6.97 8.41
C TYR A 37 -1.26 -6.67 7.20
N GLY A 38 -0.97 -7.71 6.43
CA GLY A 38 -0.32 -7.62 5.12
C GLY A 38 -1.00 -8.51 4.10
N MET A 39 -0.59 -8.35 2.84
CA MET A 39 -1.06 -9.17 1.73
C MET A 39 0.12 -9.56 0.82
N VAL A 40 0.15 -10.79 0.34
CA VAL A 40 1.00 -11.24 -0.76
C VAL A 40 0.14 -11.38 -2.01
N HIS A 41 0.66 -10.90 -3.13
CA HIS A 41 0.18 -11.21 -4.47
C HIS A 41 1.23 -12.05 -5.19
N ASP A 42 0.91 -13.32 -5.43
CA ASP A 42 1.76 -14.23 -6.18
C ASP A 42 1.54 -14.06 -7.68
N GLU A 43 2.43 -13.33 -8.34
CA GLU A 43 2.30 -13.03 -9.77
C GLU A 43 2.46 -14.29 -10.64
N SER A 44 3.11 -15.34 -10.13
CA SER A 44 3.25 -16.62 -10.84
C SER A 44 1.95 -17.43 -10.88
N LEU A 45 1.01 -17.15 -9.97
CA LEU A 45 -0.29 -17.82 -9.89
C LEU A 45 -1.45 -16.99 -10.46
N CYS A 46 -1.23 -15.68 -10.67
CA CYS A 46 -2.28 -14.79 -11.15
C CYS A 46 -2.54 -15.02 -12.64
N ILE A 47 -3.78 -15.41 -12.98
CA ILE A 47 -4.22 -15.68 -14.37
C ILE A 47 -4.98 -14.50 -15.00
N GLY A 48 -5.06 -13.36 -14.32
CA GLY A 48 -5.74 -12.19 -14.87
C GLY A 48 -7.27 -12.28 -15.00
N CYS A 49 -7.92 -13.23 -14.32
CA CYS A 49 -9.37 -13.48 -14.42
C CYS A 49 -10.30 -12.38 -13.88
N THR A 50 -9.75 -11.31 -13.31
CA THR A 50 -10.48 -10.15 -12.71
C THR A 50 -11.52 -10.45 -11.62
N ALA A 51 -11.71 -11.71 -11.18
CA ALA A 51 -12.65 -12.07 -10.11
C ALA A 51 -12.41 -11.32 -8.77
N CYS A 52 -11.17 -10.91 -8.51
CA CYS A 52 -10.83 -10.08 -7.36
C CYS A 52 -11.37 -8.64 -7.47
N MET A 53 -11.47 -8.09 -8.69
CA MET A 53 -12.01 -6.76 -8.96
C MET A 53 -13.51 -6.75 -8.73
N ASP A 54 -14.21 -7.74 -9.28
CA ASP A 54 -15.67 -7.84 -9.17
C ASP A 54 -16.11 -8.12 -7.73
N ALA A 55 -15.46 -9.07 -7.04
CA ALA A 55 -15.74 -9.33 -5.63
C ALA A 55 -15.47 -8.10 -4.73
N CYS A 56 -14.42 -7.32 -5.03
CA CYS A 56 -14.17 -6.08 -4.29
C CYS A 56 -15.26 -5.03 -4.54
N ARG A 57 -15.74 -4.92 -5.78
CA ARG A 57 -16.82 -4.00 -6.14
C ARG A 57 -18.10 -4.37 -5.42
N GLU A 58 -18.49 -5.64 -5.47
CA GLU A 58 -19.72 -6.15 -4.86
C GLU A 58 -19.71 -5.96 -3.34
N VAL A 59 -18.69 -6.51 -2.66
CA VAL A 59 -18.62 -6.50 -1.18
C VAL A 59 -18.52 -5.08 -0.61
N ASN A 60 -17.87 -4.16 -1.32
CA ASN A 60 -17.67 -2.79 -0.83
C ASN A 60 -18.56 -1.76 -1.53
N THR A 61 -19.53 -2.20 -2.33
CA THR A 61 -20.46 -1.34 -3.08
C THR A 61 -19.75 -0.22 -3.85
N VAL A 62 -18.68 -0.57 -4.57
CA VAL A 62 -17.87 0.41 -5.31
C VAL A 62 -18.66 0.89 -6.53
N PRO A 63 -18.88 2.20 -6.71
CA PRO A 63 -19.70 2.71 -7.81
C PRO A 63 -18.98 2.59 -9.17
N GLU A 64 -19.75 2.77 -10.24
CA GLU A 64 -19.23 2.79 -11.60
C GLU A 64 -18.22 3.94 -11.82
N GLY A 65 -17.31 3.74 -12.78
CA GLY A 65 -16.27 4.71 -13.14
C GLY A 65 -15.06 4.76 -12.20
N VAL A 66 -15.08 4.05 -11.06
CA VAL A 66 -13.96 3.98 -10.11
C VAL A 66 -13.64 2.54 -9.72
N SER A 67 -12.44 2.33 -9.15
CA SER A 67 -12.03 1.02 -8.67
C SER A 67 -11.10 1.11 -7.46
N ARG A 68 -11.29 0.19 -6.50
CA ARG A 68 -10.38 0.01 -5.34
C ARG A 68 -9.18 -0.88 -5.66
N LEU A 69 -9.26 -1.70 -6.71
CA LEU A 69 -8.16 -2.55 -7.19
C LEU A 69 -8.31 -2.85 -8.69
N THR A 70 -7.21 -2.85 -9.41
CA THR A 70 -7.18 -3.16 -10.85
C THR A 70 -6.09 -4.19 -11.12
N ILE A 71 -6.39 -5.19 -11.94
CA ILE A 71 -5.37 -6.07 -12.51
C ILE A 71 -4.88 -5.44 -13.82
N ILE A 72 -3.58 -5.12 -13.86
CA ILE A 72 -2.91 -4.58 -15.05
C ILE A 72 -2.26 -5.75 -15.77
N ARG A 73 -2.62 -5.97 -17.03
CA ARG A 73 -1.98 -6.94 -17.92
C ARG A 73 -0.76 -6.29 -18.58
N SER A 74 0.38 -6.98 -18.59
CA SER A 74 1.57 -6.53 -19.31
C SER A 74 1.38 -6.62 -20.83
N GLU A 75 2.34 -6.08 -21.56
CA GLU A 75 2.54 -6.46 -22.96
C GLU A 75 2.82 -7.98 -23.08
N PRO A 76 2.52 -8.59 -24.24
CA PRO A 76 2.90 -9.96 -24.55
C PRO A 76 4.41 -10.18 -24.37
N GLN A 77 4.80 -11.26 -23.71
CA GLN A 77 6.19 -11.68 -23.56
C GLN A 77 6.39 -13.04 -24.25
N GLY A 78 7.48 -13.18 -25.02
CA GLY A 78 7.74 -14.37 -25.83
C GLY A 78 7.22 -14.26 -27.26
N THR A 79 7.22 -15.36 -27.99
CA THR A 79 6.79 -15.46 -29.39
C THR A 79 5.72 -16.53 -29.52
N PHE A 80 4.77 -16.35 -30.45
CA PHE A 80 3.74 -17.36 -30.72
C PHE A 80 4.38 -18.74 -31.03
N PRO A 81 3.86 -19.86 -30.47
CA PRO A 81 2.66 -19.97 -29.62
C PRO A 81 2.90 -19.71 -28.12
N ASP A 82 4.14 -19.54 -27.68
CA ASP A 82 4.57 -19.43 -26.28
C ASP A 82 4.52 -18.00 -25.72
N VAL A 83 3.39 -17.32 -25.94
CA VAL A 83 3.17 -15.96 -25.39
C VAL A 83 2.68 -16.05 -23.96
N LYS A 84 3.31 -15.28 -23.07
CA LYS A 84 2.92 -15.12 -21.66
C LYS A 84 2.56 -13.67 -21.36
N TYR A 85 1.72 -13.50 -20.34
CA TYR A 85 1.37 -12.21 -19.78
C TYR A 85 1.68 -12.20 -18.30
N ARG A 86 2.14 -11.05 -17.83
CA ARG A 86 2.32 -10.76 -16.42
C ARG A 86 1.13 -9.94 -15.94
N PHE A 87 0.56 -10.34 -14.81
CA PHE A 87 -0.59 -9.65 -14.23
C PHE A 87 -0.18 -8.97 -12.94
N PHE A 88 -0.35 -7.66 -12.87
CA PHE A 88 0.05 -6.86 -11.72
C PHE A 88 -1.18 -6.35 -10.97
N ARG A 89 -1.24 -6.60 -9.65
CA ARG A 89 -2.29 -6.03 -8.79
C ARG A 89 -1.96 -4.60 -8.39
N HIS A 90 -2.72 -3.65 -8.94
CA HIS A 90 -2.65 -2.23 -8.64
C HIS A 90 -3.76 -1.82 -7.65
N SER A 91 -3.38 -1.59 -6.39
CA SER A 91 -4.30 -1.24 -5.29
C SER A 91 -3.58 -0.46 -4.18
N CYS A 92 -4.30 -0.04 -3.13
CA CYS A 92 -3.66 0.46 -1.91
C CYS A 92 -2.59 -0.53 -1.40
N GLN A 93 -1.43 -0.01 -1.04
CA GLN A 93 -0.32 -0.79 -0.49
C GLN A 93 -0.29 -0.79 1.04
N HIS A 94 -1.25 -0.13 1.69
CA HIS A 94 -1.38 -0.01 3.15
C HIS A 94 -0.06 0.30 3.85
N CYS A 95 0.65 1.31 3.33
CA CYS A 95 1.95 1.77 3.80
C CYS A 95 2.01 1.99 5.31
N ASP A 96 3.09 1.54 5.95
CA ASP A 96 3.39 1.94 7.33
C ASP A 96 3.71 3.44 7.38
N HIS A 97 4.52 3.91 6.44
CA HIS A 97 4.80 5.33 6.22
C HIS A 97 3.90 5.85 5.10
N ALA A 98 2.66 6.21 5.46
CA ALA A 98 1.60 6.54 4.52
C ALA A 98 1.51 8.06 4.25
N PRO A 99 2.13 8.61 3.18
CA PRO A 99 2.11 10.05 2.92
C PRO A 99 0.69 10.61 2.79
N CYS A 100 -0.23 9.81 2.28
CA CYS A 100 -1.65 10.14 2.20
C CYS A 100 -2.36 10.35 3.54
N VAL A 101 -1.83 9.81 4.64
CA VAL A 101 -2.29 10.10 6.02
C VAL A 101 -1.64 11.40 6.48
N ASP A 102 -0.34 11.53 6.27
CA ASP A 102 0.45 12.68 6.76
C ASP A 102 0.01 14.02 6.14
N VAL A 103 -0.51 14.03 4.90
CA VAL A 103 -1.00 15.25 4.23
C VAL A 103 -2.47 15.57 4.50
N CYS A 104 -3.22 14.76 5.26
CA CYS A 104 -4.66 14.95 5.41
C CYS A 104 -4.97 16.03 6.45
N PRO A 105 -5.50 17.20 6.05
CA PRO A 105 -5.64 18.33 6.97
C PRO A 105 -6.74 18.14 8.03
N THR A 106 -7.73 17.28 7.75
CA THR A 106 -8.87 17.03 8.65
C THR A 106 -8.71 15.77 9.50
N GLY A 107 -7.62 15.03 9.34
CA GLY A 107 -7.45 13.72 9.97
C GLY A 107 -8.34 12.62 9.37
N ALA A 108 -9.02 12.87 8.25
CA ALA A 108 -9.89 11.88 7.60
C ALA A 108 -9.14 10.65 7.11
N SER A 109 -7.94 10.80 6.54
CA SER A 109 -7.07 9.65 6.25
C SER A 109 -6.27 9.31 7.49
N PHE A 110 -6.39 8.07 7.97
CA PHE A 110 -5.77 7.63 9.21
C PHE A 110 -5.19 6.22 9.08
N ARG A 111 -4.39 5.81 10.06
CA ARG A 111 -4.00 4.41 10.29
C ARG A 111 -4.82 3.90 11.47
N ASP A 112 -5.58 2.85 11.26
CA ASP A 112 -6.34 2.19 12.32
C ASP A 112 -5.37 1.63 13.36
N ALA A 113 -5.51 2.06 14.63
CA ALA A 113 -4.53 1.74 15.68
C ALA A 113 -4.50 0.25 16.06
N ALA A 114 -5.63 -0.45 15.88
CA ALA A 114 -5.75 -1.87 16.22
C ALA A 114 -5.20 -2.80 15.12
N SER A 115 -5.27 -2.38 13.86
CA SER A 115 -4.99 -3.24 12.70
C SER A 115 -3.85 -2.75 11.79
N GLY A 116 -3.36 -1.52 12.01
CA GLY A 116 -2.40 -0.86 11.12
C GLY A 116 -2.92 -0.59 9.70
N ILE A 117 -4.22 -0.82 9.44
CA ILE A 117 -4.84 -0.60 8.13
C ILE A 117 -4.95 0.91 7.90
N VAL A 118 -4.31 1.40 6.84
CA VAL A 118 -4.55 2.77 6.34
C VAL A 118 -6.00 2.83 5.84
N ASP A 119 -6.80 3.76 6.33
CA ASP A 119 -8.23 3.92 6.01
C ASP A 119 -8.63 5.40 5.86
N VAL A 120 -9.89 5.65 5.48
CA VAL A 120 -10.50 6.98 5.39
C VAL A 120 -11.81 7.01 6.20
N ASN A 121 -11.94 8.01 7.06
CA ASN A 121 -13.19 8.35 7.73
C ASN A 121 -13.97 9.32 6.82
N PRO A 122 -15.12 8.90 6.26
CA PRO A 122 -15.91 9.77 5.38
C PRO A 122 -16.46 11.00 6.10
N ASP A 123 -16.77 10.92 7.39
CA ASP A 123 -17.40 12.03 8.15
C ASP A 123 -16.46 13.22 8.36
N LEU A 124 -15.15 12.98 8.29
CA LEU A 124 -14.12 14.03 8.39
C LEU A 124 -13.60 14.48 7.02
N CYS A 125 -13.98 13.79 5.95
CA CYS A 125 -13.37 13.99 4.63
C CYS A 125 -14.03 15.15 3.88
N VAL A 126 -13.29 16.24 3.69
CA VAL A 126 -13.76 17.44 2.95
C VAL A 126 -13.49 17.39 1.44
N GLY A 127 -13.05 16.25 0.89
CA GLY A 127 -12.85 16.09 -0.56
C GLY A 127 -11.70 16.90 -1.17
N CYS A 128 -10.74 17.41 -0.38
CA CYS A 128 -9.64 18.28 -0.85
C CYS A 128 -8.59 17.61 -1.77
N GLN A 129 -8.63 16.29 -1.92
CA GLN A 129 -7.78 15.50 -2.83
C GLN A 129 -6.26 15.49 -2.54
N TYR A 130 -5.77 16.10 -1.46
CA TYR A 130 -4.34 16.06 -1.10
C TYR A 130 -3.82 14.63 -0.94
N CYS A 131 -4.63 13.75 -0.35
CA CYS A 131 -4.28 12.34 -0.21
C CYS A 131 -4.13 11.61 -1.56
N ILE A 132 -4.80 12.06 -2.62
CA ILE A 132 -4.69 11.53 -3.98
C ILE A 132 -3.36 11.99 -4.58
N ALA A 133 -3.06 13.29 -4.51
CA ALA A 133 -1.81 13.86 -4.99
C ALA A 133 -0.58 13.25 -4.31
N ALA A 134 -0.66 13.00 -3.00
CA ALA A 134 0.44 12.45 -2.21
C ALA A 134 0.63 10.94 -2.36
N CYS A 135 -0.33 10.19 -2.92
CA CYS A 135 -0.22 8.75 -3.01
C CYS A 135 0.71 8.35 -4.17
N PRO A 136 1.91 7.77 -3.92
CA PRO A 136 2.84 7.44 -5.00
C PRO A 136 2.34 6.30 -5.91
N TYR A 137 1.30 5.59 -5.46
CA TYR A 137 0.67 4.51 -6.21
C TYR A 137 -0.54 5.00 -7.03
N ARG A 138 -1.06 6.22 -6.80
CA ARG A 138 -2.27 6.72 -7.51
C ARG A 138 -3.47 5.76 -7.43
N VAL A 139 -3.75 5.26 -6.22
CA VAL A 139 -4.81 4.26 -5.92
C VAL A 139 -5.90 4.80 -4.99
N ARG A 140 -6.00 6.13 -4.89
CA ARG A 140 -7.07 6.84 -4.19
C ARG A 140 -7.88 7.61 -5.22
N PHE A 141 -9.19 7.69 -5.03
CA PHE A 141 -10.11 8.44 -5.89
C PHE A 141 -11.15 9.17 -5.02
N ILE A 142 -11.89 10.11 -5.60
CA ILE A 142 -13.06 10.70 -4.95
C ILE A 142 -14.28 9.86 -5.30
N HIS A 143 -14.94 9.33 -4.28
CA HIS A 143 -16.15 8.56 -4.43
C HIS A 143 -17.25 9.43 -5.06
N PRO A 144 -17.81 9.03 -6.22
CA PRO A 144 -18.70 9.90 -7.00
C PRO A 144 -19.98 10.27 -6.26
N VAL A 145 -20.48 9.41 -5.37
CA VAL A 145 -21.68 9.68 -4.54
C VAL A 145 -21.36 10.49 -3.29
N SER A 146 -20.58 9.93 -2.34
CA SER A 146 -20.28 10.60 -1.06
C SER A 146 -19.33 11.81 -1.16
N LYS A 147 -18.66 12.03 -2.30
CA LYS A 147 -17.65 13.09 -2.50
C LYS A 147 -16.45 13.02 -1.54
N THR A 148 -16.24 11.87 -0.90
CA THR A 148 -15.13 11.60 0.00
C THR A 148 -14.02 10.81 -0.70
N ALA A 149 -12.80 10.82 -0.15
CA ALA A 149 -11.71 10.00 -0.67
C ALA A 149 -11.94 8.52 -0.34
N ASP A 150 -11.77 7.64 -1.33
CA ASP A 150 -11.91 6.20 -1.17
C ASP A 150 -10.71 5.46 -1.80
N LYS A 151 -10.50 4.22 -1.34
CA LYS A 151 -9.42 3.30 -1.73
C LYS A 151 -9.68 1.91 -1.11
N CYS A 152 -8.90 0.91 -1.50
CA CYS A 152 -8.87 -0.36 -0.77
C CYS A 152 -8.58 -0.14 0.74
N ASP A 153 -9.40 -0.76 1.58
CA ASP A 153 -9.38 -0.72 3.04
C ASP A 153 -9.09 -2.12 3.64
N PHE A 154 -8.53 -3.04 2.82
CA PHE A 154 -8.43 -4.47 3.13
C PHE A 154 -9.76 -5.11 3.59
N CYS A 155 -10.92 -4.57 3.20
CA CYS A 155 -12.24 -5.01 3.68
C CYS A 155 -12.43 -4.82 5.19
N ARG A 156 -11.73 -3.86 5.83
CA ARG A 156 -11.85 -3.55 7.26
C ARG A 156 -13.31 -3.29 7.67
N LYS A 157 -14.08 -2.59 6.84
CA LYS A 157 -15.47 -2.22 7.13
C LYS A 157 -16.50 -3.30 6.76
N THR A 158 -16.08 -4.32 6.00
CA THR A 158 -16.94 -5.35 5.41
C THR A 158 -16.51 -6.74 5.89
N ASN A 159 -15.85 -7.54 5.05
CA ASN A 159 -15.52 -8.94 5.38
C ASN A 159 -14.70 -9.10 6.66
N LEU A 160 -13.66 -8.28 6.88
CA LEU A 160 -12.82 -8.41 8.09
C LEU A 160 -13.62 -8.12 9.36
N LYS A 161 -14.56 -7.17 9.31
CA LYS A 161 -15.47 -6.89 10.44
C LYS A 161 -16.34 -8.09 10.80
N ALA A 162 -16.66 -8.94 9.82
CA ALA A 162 -17.42 -10.16 9.99
C ALA A 162 -16.54 -11.40 10.27
N GLY A 163 -15.23 -11.22 10.52
CA GLY A 163 -14.29 -12.33 10.76
C GLY A 163 -13.94 -13.15 9.51
N LYS A 164 -14.28 -12.66 8.31
CA LYS A 164 -14.00 -13.29 7.02
C LYS A 164 -12.69 -12.78 6.42
N GLN A 165 -12.21 -13.41 5.35
CA GLN A 165 -11.05 -12.91 4.59
C GLN A 165 -11.47 -11.77 3.65
N PRO A 166 -10.56 -10.88 3.21
CA PRO A 166 -10.91 -9.85 2.24
C PRO A 166 -11.50 -10.46 0.96
N ALA A 167 -12.53 -9.83 0.39
CA ALA A 167 -13.29 -10.38 -0.74
C ALA A 167 -12.40 -10.84 -1.91
N CYS A 168 -11.37 -10.05 -2.25
CA CYS A 168 -10.41 -10.39 -3.29
C CYS A 168 -9.58 -11.66 -3.01
N VAL A 169 -9.33 -11.98 -1.73
CA VAL A 169 -8.62 -13.19 -1.30
C VAL A 169 -9.55 -14.40 -1.40
N GLU A 170 -10.79 -14.25 -0.95
CA GLU A 170 -11.80 -15.32 -1.02
C GLU A 170 -12.14 -15.69 -2.48
N SER A 171 -12.28 -14.69 -3.35
CA SER A 171 -12.69 -14.91 -4.75
C SER A 171 -11.57 -15.40 -5.68
N CYS A 172 -10.31 -15.44 -5.24
CA CYS A 172 -9.19 -15.81 -6.10
C CYS A 172 -9.17 -17.33 -6.40
N PRO A 173 -9.43 -17.79 -7.64
CA PRO A 173 -9.53 -19.22 -7.95
C PRO A 173 -8.19 -19.94 -7.88
N THR A 174 -7.10 -19.26 -8.24
CA THR A 174 -5.74 -19.82 -8.25
C THR A 174 -4.99 -19.63 -6.92
N LYS A 175 -5.66 -19.06 -5.90
CA LYS A 175 -5.06 -18.74 -4.60
C LYS A 175 -3.78 -17.90 -4.70
N ALA A 176 -3.74 -16.99 -5.68
CA ALA A 176 -2.65 -16.03 -5.88
C ALA A 176 -2.58 -14.93 -4.80
N LEU A 177 -3.53 -14.86 -3.86
CA LEU A 177 -3.57 -13.86 -2.81
C LEU A 177 -3.52 -14.54 -1.44
N THR A 178 -2.60 -14.09 -0.58
CA THR A 178 -2.48 -14.54 0.81
C THR A 178 -2.55 -13.32 1.73
N PHE A 179 -3.45 -13.33 2.71
CA PHE A 179 -3.67 -12.22 3.63
C PHE A 179 -3.60 -12.70 5.08
N GLY A 180 -3.01 -11.90 5.97
CA GLY A 180 -2.92 -12.29 7.37
C GLY A 180 -2.08 -11.35 8.23
N ASN A 181 -1.84 -11.77 9.46
CA ASN A 181 -1.03 -11.05 10.44
C ASN A 181 0.47 -11.23 10.14
N LEU A 182 1.17 -10.14 9.82
CA LEU A 182 2.61 -10.12 9.56
C LEU A 182 3.45 -10.35 10.82
N ASP A 183 2.87 -10.17 12.01
CA ASP A 183 3.57 -10.32 13.29
C ASP A 183 3.36 -11.69 13.93
N ASP A 184 2.40 -12.48 13.42
CA ASP A 184 2.24 -13.89 13.79
C ASP A 184 3.16 -14.74 12.90
N PRO A 185 4.22 -15.38 13.43
CA PRO A 185 5.10 -16.23 12.64
C PRO A 185 4.41 -17.46 12.07
N ASN A 186 3.28 -17.88 12.64
CA ASN A 186 2.51 -19.05 12.19
C ASN A 186 1.45 -18.72 11.15
N SER A 187 1.22 -17.44 10.83
CA SER A 187 0.27 -17.06 9.79
C SER A 187 0.74 -17.50 8.40
N ASP A 188 -0.20 -17.78 7.49
CA ASP A 188 0.11 -18.21 6.13
C ASP A 188 0.96 -17.19 5.38
N ILE A 189 0.71 -15.90 5.58
CA ILE A 189 1.52 -14.84 4.98
C ILE A 189 2.95 -14.85 5.54
N SER A 190 3.14 -15.00 6.85
CA SER A 190 4.48 -15.05 7.46
C SER A 190 5.26 -16.28 7.02
N ARG A 191 4.61 -17.44 6.89
CA ARG A 191 5.21 -18.66 6.32
C ARG A 191 5.62 -18.45 4.87
N LEU A 192 4.73 -17.89 4.04
CA LEU A 192 5.00 -17.62 2.64
C LEU A 192 6.19 -16.66 2.48
N LEU A 193 6.24 -15.58 3.25
CA LEU A 193 7.33 -14.60 3.21
C LEU A 193 8.69 -15.17 3.63
N ARG A 194 8.73 -16.26 4.42
CA ARG A 194 9.97 -16.99 4.72
C ARG A 194 10.38 -17.98 3.64
N GLN A 195 9.41 -18.49 2.87
CA GLN A 195 9.63 -19.55 1.88
C GLN A 195 9.89 -19.03 0.47
N LYS A 196 9.32 -17.88 0.09
CA LYS A 196 9.42 -17.32 -1.25
C LYS A 196 10.18 -16.01 -1.27
N THR A 197 11.00 -15.81 -2.29
CA THR A 197 11.57 -14.50 -2.61
C THR A 197 10.44 -13.55 -2.99
N THR A 198 10.38 -12.39 -2.32
CA THR A 198 9.36 -11.38 -2.59
C THR A 198 9.98 -10.01 -2.76
N TYR A 199 9.27 -9.16 -3.50
CA TYR A 199 9.59 -7.74 -3.63
C TYR A 199 8.41 -6.87 -3.22
N ARG A 200 8.68 -5.58 -3.05
CA ARG A 200 7.69 -4.56 -2.70
C ARG A 200 7.72 -3.43 -3.71
N TYR A 201 6.55 -3.09 -4.25
CA TYR A 201 6.44 -2.09 -5.30
C TYR A 201 6.79 -0.67 -4.79
N LYS A 202 7.68 0.02 -5.52
CA LYS A 202 8.22 1.34 -5.19
C LYS A 202 8.83 1.44 -3.77
N LEU A 203 9.51 0.37 -3.32
CA LEU A 203 10.12 0.34 -1.98
C LEU A 203 11.09 1.51 -1.72
N ALA A 204 11.80 1.96 -2.75
CA ALA A 204 12.74 3.08 -2.69
C ALA A 204 12.11 4.42 -2.23
N LEU A 205 10.78 4.57 -2.30
CA LEU A 205 10.09 5.77 -1.83
C LEU A 205 9.92 5.82 -0.30
N GLY A 206 10.42 4.84 0.44
CA GLY A 206 10.41 4.85 1.90
C GLY A 206 9.04 4.65 2.56
N THR A 207 7.98 4.35 1.78
CA THR A 207 6.62 4.19 2.28
C THR A 207 6.39 2.94 3.13
N LYS A 208 7.34 1.99 3.13
CA LYS A 208 7.21 0.68 3.81
C LYS A 208 5.85 0.01 3.51
N PRO A 209 5.57 -0.34 2.24
CA PRO A 209 4.30 -0.95 1.86
C PRO A 209 4.13 -2.34 2.49
N LYS A 210 2.88 -2.69 2.83
CA LYS A 210 2.48 -3.98 3.42
C LYS A 210 1.91 -4.97 2.41
N VAL A 211 2.02 -4.66 1.12
CA VAL A 211 1.68 -5.57 0.01
C VAL A 211 2.96 -6.07 -0.63
N TYR A 212 3.21 -7.36 -0.47
CA TYR A 212 4.35 -8.12 -0.98
C TYR A 212 3.97 -8.80 -2.28
N ARG A 213 4.96 -9.10 -3.12
CA ARG A 213 4.76 -9.77 -4.40
C ARG A 213 5.77 -10.87 -4.59
N VAL A 214 5.32 -12.06 -4.96
CA VAL A 214 6.20 -13.09 -5.55
C VAL A 214 6.36 -12.71 -7.02
N PRO A 215 7.59 -12.59 -7.55
CA PRO A 215 7.81 -12.21 -8.93
C PRO A 215 7.22 -13.26 -9.89
N PHE A 216 6.90 -12.80 -11.08
CA PHE A 216 6.49 -13.68 -12.17
C PHE A 216 7.70 -14.46 -12.68
N ASN A 217 7.62 -15.78 -12.71
CA ASN A 217 8.79 -16.64 -13.00
C ASN A 217 9.19 -16.67 -14.49
N TYR A 218 8.37 -16.16 -15.40
CA TYR A 218 8.65 -16.25 -16.84
C TYR A 218 9.26 -14.93 -17.34
N GLY A 219 10.50 -14.96 -17.84
CA GLY A 219 11.13 -13.83 -18.53
C GLY A 219 11.98 -12.88 -17.69
N GLU A 220 12.07 -13.04 -16.37
CA GLU A 220 13.10 -12.37 -15.58
C GLU A 220 14.38 -13.21 -15.60
N VAL A 221 15.48 -12.66 -16.14
CA VAL A 221 16.81 -13.25 -15.96
C VAL A 221 17.02 -13.35 -14.45
N SER A 222 17.24 -14.55 -13.93
CA SER A 222 17.61 -14.73 -12.52
C SER A 222 18.83 -13.87 -12.24
N GLN A 223 18.64 -12.77 -11.49
CA GLN A 223 19.74 -12.00 -10.93
C GLN A 223 20.33 -12.73 -9.74
#